data_AF-A0A7S1QBN2-F1
#
_entry.id   AF-A0A7S1QBN2-F1
#
_cell.length_a   1.000
_cell.length_b   1.000
_cell.length_c   1.000
_cell.angle_alpha   90.00
_cell.angle_beta   90.00
_cell.angle_gamma   90.00
#
_symmetry.space_group_name_H-M   'P 1'
#
loop_
_entity.id
_entity.type
_entity.pdbx_description
1 polymer ?
#
loop_
_entity_poly.entity_id
_entity_poly.type
_entity_poly.pdbx_seq_one_letter_code
_entity_poly.pdbx_strand_id
1 'polypeptide(L)'
;AQAAQLGQGFFVPCTAPVVGGMASGSRSGYAVTIGRAIEREQARRDGDYDKADTIRKELATWGVRFDDASHTVTTAEGHRGSYSLQKGFGFQEVQTMCFEREEARRENKYTEADQIRQQVLSYGVTLDDKTHIFYMSDGTQGSYDLYQGGGARAATPAAIQQPNGAPRALNTLALGRPNPGVQVAIRQAPPPAVRPAPQPVAMVTRAPQYSPAAAAPVQMLGGGNSRAQGGGGFDGKFSGYMDALTMSMEREELRKNRDYAGADRMRALLQQRGVAVNDATHIFVYGGLEGTYDINVGVTAREVQYIALEREEARKNRDYPRGDALREWLGRNNVTLDDKTHIFTTAAGQAGSYDLYSWTPVGESAPVEPPEEPPLKQQRM
;
A
#
# COMPACT_ATOMS: atom_id res chain seq x y z
N ALA A 1 45.83 -34.34 29.14
CA ALA A 1 44.97 -33.16 29.30
C ALA A 1 45.27 -32.20 28.15
N GLN A 2 44.57 -32.34 27.03
CA GLN A 2 44.64 -31.43 25.89
C GLN A 2 43.37 -30.57 25.92
N ALA A 3 43.54 -29.28 26.23
CA ALA A 3 42.46 -28.30 26.19
C ALA A 3 42.36 -27.74 24.77
N ALA A 4 41.16 -27.83 24.20
CA ALA A 4 40.83 -27.34 22.87
C ALA A 4 40.90 -25.80 22.83
N GLN A 5 41.78 -25.27 21.97
CA GLN A 5 41.75 -23.88 21.53
C GLN A 5 40.59 -23.69 20.55
N LEU A 6 39.52 -23.07 21.02
CA LEU A 6 38.45 -22.57 20.16
C LEU A 6 38.93 -21.27 19.48
N GLY A 7 38.84 -21.25 18.15
CA GLY A 7 39.35 -20.19 17.29
C GLY A 7 38.68 -18.84 17.55
N GLN A 8 39.51 -17.83 17.80
CA GLN A 8 39.12 -16.44 17.79
C GLN A 8 38.82 -16.04 16.33
N GLY A 9 37.54 -15.79 16.03
CA GLY A 9 37.14 -15.18 14.77
C GLY A 9 37.67 -13.75 14.70
N PHE A 10 38.41 -13.43 13.63
CA PHE A 10 38.90 -12.10 13.34
C PHE A 10 37.71 -11.15 13.12
N PHE A 11 37.40 -10.34 14.13
CA PHE A 11 36.52 -9.18 13.98
C PHE A 11 37.41 -7.99 13.59
N VAL A 12 37.24 -7.46 12.38
CA VAL A 12 37.95 -6.26 11.94
C VAL A 12 37.31 -5.06 12.64
N PRO A 13 38.01 -4.32 13.52
CA PRO A 13 37.45 -3.12 14.12
C PRO A 13 37.31 -2.05 13.04
N CYS A 14 36.07 -1.74 12.63
CA CYS A 14 35.78 -0.56 11.83
C CYS A 14 36.19 0.68 12.61
N THR A 15 37.22 1.39 12.14
CA THR A 15 37.63 2.69 12.67
C THR A 15 36.48 3.67 12.55
N ALA A 16 36.06 4.25 13.68
CA ALA A 16 34.95 5.18 13.76
C ALA A 16 35.22 6.43 12.86
N PRO A 17 34.31 6.79 11.95
CA PRO A 17 34.44 8.00 11.15
C PRO A 17 34.40 9.24 12.06
N VAL A 18 35.18 10.26 11.72
CA VAL A 18 35.16 11.57 12.38
C VAL A 18 33.76 12.17 12.18
N VAL A 19 32.99 12.24 13.27
CA VAL A 19 31.58 12.66 13.26
C VAL A 19 31.51 14.18 13.06
N GLY A 20 31.54 14.62 11.80
CA GLY A 20 30.99 15.92 11.42
C GLY A 20 29.49 15.89 11.70
N GLY A 21 28.96 16.89 12.41
CA GLY A 21 27.59 16.92 12.90
C GLY A 21 26.58 16.50 11.83
N MET A 22 25.99 15.32 12.01
CA MET A 22 24.95 14.80 11.12
C MET A 22 23.73 15.73 11.25
N ALA A 23 23.47 16.49 10.20
CA ALA A 23 22.31 17.38 10.13
C ALA A 23 21.03 16.53 10.20
N SER A 24 20.14 16.90 11.11
CA SER A 24 19.01 16.12 11.62
C SER A 24 17.80 16.03 10.68
N GLY A 25 17.96 15.67 9.41
CA GLY A 25 16.80 15.58 8.50
C GLY A 25 17.02 14.80 7.20
N SER A 26 18.04 13.95 7.13
CA SER A 26 18.27 13.08 5.98
C SER A 26 18.28 11.65 6.47
N ARG A 27 17.62 10.74 5.73
CA ARG A 27 17.59 9.29 6.00
C ARG A 27 19.00 8.69 6.20
N SER A 28 20.02 9.37 5.72
CA SER A 28 21.47 9.10 5.82
C SER A 28 22.03 8.79 7.23
N GLY A 29 21.23 8.81 8.31
CA GLY A 29 21.68 8.41 9.65
C GLY A 29 21.15 7.06 10.16
N TYR A 30 20.18 6.43 9.48
CA TYR A 30 19.46 5.30 10.07
C TYR A 30 20.30 4.01 10.09
N ALA A 31 21.02 3.68 9.01
CA ALA A 31 21.95 2.55 8.99
C ALA A 31 23.01 2.64 10.11
N VAL A 32 23.59 3.84 10.29
CA VAL A 32 24.60 4.11 11.33
C VAL A 32 23.98 3.97 12.72
N THR A 33 22.77 4.50 12.91
CA THR A 33 22.04 4.40 14.19
C THR A 33 21.78 2.95 14.57
N ILE A 34 21.31 2.12 13.64
CA ILE A 34 21.04 0.70 13.88
C ILE A 34 22.35 -0.05 14.17
N GLY A 35 23.41 0.20 13.39
CA GLY A 35 24.72 -0.40 13.62
C GLY A 35 25.28 -0.11 15.02
N ARG A 36 25.16 1.14 15.48
CA ARG A 36 25.53 1.53 16.85
C ARG A 36 24.62 0.90 17.91
N ALA A 37 23.31 0.82 17.67
CA ALA A 37 22.38 0.17 18.59
C ALA A 37 22.73 -1.32 18.80
N ILE A 38 23.17 -2.00 17.74
CA ILE A 38 23.63 -3.39 17.79
C ILE A 38 24.98 -3.50 18.49
N GLU A 39 25.90 -2.58 18.23
CA GLU A 39 27.18 -2.52 18.95
C GLU A 39 26.95 -2.34 20.47
N ARG A 40 25.97 -1.52 20.86
CA ARG A 40 25.55 -1.38 22.26
C ARG A 40 25.05 -2.70 22.83
N GLU A 41 24.19 -3.41 22.10
CA GLU A 41 23.63 -4.68 22.58
C GLU A 41 24.71 -5.76 22.70
N GLN A 42 25.67 -5.78 21.78
CA GLN A 42 26.84 -6.65 21.86
C GLN A 42 27.71 -6.32 23.08
N ALA A 43 27.98 -5.03 23.33
CA ALA A 43 28.71 -4.60 24.53
C ALA A 43 28.01 -5.02 25.83
N ARG A 44 26.67 -4.91 25.89
CA ARG A 44 25.88 -5.42 27.04
C ARG A 44 26.00 -6.93 27.20
N ARG A 45 25.98 -7.68 26.09
CA ARG A 45 26.15 -9.14 26.09
C ARG A 45 27.54 -9.55 26.58
N ASP A 46 28.56 -8.79 26.23
CA ASP A 46 29.94 -9.02 26.62
C ASP A 46 30.26 -8.50 28.04
N GLY A 47 29.31 -7.80 28.69
CA GLY A 47 29.46 -7.23 30.03
C GLY A 47 30.19 -5.89 30.08
N ASP A 48 30.49 -5.27 28.94
CA ASP A 48 31.10 -3.93 28.83
C ASP A 48 30.00 -2.84 28.88
N TYR A 49 29.49 -2.62 30.09
CA TYR A 49 28.43 -1.64 30.33
C TYR A 49 28.88 -0.19 30.11
N ASP A 50 30.16 0.12 30.32
CA ASP A 50 30.71 1.46 30.11
C ASP A 50 30.70 1.84 28.63
N LYS A 51 31.07 0.90 27.76
CA LYS A 51 30.95 1.07 26.31
C LYS A 51 29.49 1.21 25.88
N ALA A 52 28.60 0.34 26.40
CA ALA A 52 27.18 0.40 26.09
C ALA A 52 26.55 1.75 26.48
N ASP A 53 26.93 2.32 27.63
CA ASP A 53 26.44 3.61 28.10
C ASP A 53 27.03 4.78 27.30
N THR A 54 28.29 4.68 26.88
CA THR A 54 28.90 5.64 25.94
C THR A 54 28.10 5.71 24.64
N ILE A 55 27.80 4.56 24.03
CA ILE A 55 27.02 4.49 22.80
C ILE A 55 25.59 5.02 23.02
N ARG A 56 24.97 4.69 24.17
CA ARG A 56 23.64 5.22 24.50
C ARG A 56 23.63 6.75 24.55
N LYS A 57 24.65 7.38 25.14
CA LYS A 57 24.78 8.84 25.23
C LYS A 57 25.03 9.48 23.86
N GLU A 58 25.88 8.87 23.04
CA GLU A 58 26.13 9.28 21.64
C GLU A 58 24.81 9.30 20.85
N LEU A 59 24.06 8.20 20.88
CA LEU A 59 22.79 8.07 20.17
C LEU A 59 21.69 9.00 20.73
N ALA A 60 21.65 9.21 22.05
CA ALA A 60 20.75 10.19 22.65
C ALA A 60 21.03 11.61 22.15
N THR A 61 22.30 11.94 21.84
CA THR A 61 22.69 13.23 21.24
C THR A 61 22.14 13.38 19.83
N TRP A 62 21.95 12.27 19.10
CA TRP A 62 21.30 12.25 17.77
C TRP A 62 19.76 12.21 17.86
N GLY A 63 19.18 12.33 19.07
CA GLY A 63 17.74 12.29 19.27
C GLY A 63 17.13 10.89 19.22
N VAL A 64 17.96 9.85 19.30
CA VAL A 64 17.53 8.45 19.25
C VAL A 64 17.01 7.99 20.61
N ARG A 65 15.85 7.32 20.60
CA ARG A 65 15.19 6.77 21.80
C ARG A 65 15.25 5.25 21.78
N PHE A 66 15.54 4.67 22.93
CA PHE A 66 15.62 3.22 23.13
C PHE A 66 14.43 2.72 23.94
N ASP A 67 13.84 1.63 23.48
CA ASP A 67 12.96 0.77 24.26
C ASP A 67 13.65 -0.59 24.45
N ASP A 68 14.33 -0.72 25.59
CA ASP A 68 15.09 -1.93 25.95
C ASP A 68 14.20 -3.14 26.19
N ALA A 69 12.90 -2.97 26.49
CA ALA A 69 11.99 -4.08 26.72
C ALA A 69 11.59 -4.77 25.41
N SER A 70 11.43 -3.99 24.34
CA SER A 70 11.08 -4.49 23.01
C SER A 70 12.29 -4.66 22.08
N HIS A 71 13.49 -4.28 22.52
CA HIS A 71 14.69 -4.16 21.68
C HIS A 71 14.42 -3.35 20.41
N THR A 72 13.73 -2.21 20.58
CA THR A 72 13.43 -1.29 19.48
C THR A 72 14.06 0.07 19.70
N VAL A 73 14.53 0.66 18.61
CA VAL A 73 15.10 1.99 18.58
C VAL A 73 14.22 2.88 17.71
N THR A 74 13.97 4.10 18.16
CA THR A 74 13.23 5.12 17.40
C THR A 74 14.14 6.31 17.14
N THR A 75 14.38 6.64 15.88
CA THR A 75 15.17 7.82 15.51
C THR A 75 14.40 9.12 15.75
N ALA A 76 15.08 10.27 15.69
CA ALA A 76 14.44 11.59 15.79
C ALA A 76 13.36 11.81 14.71
N GLU A 77 13.50 11.17 13.55
CA GLU A 77 12.57 11.21 12.42
C GLU A 77 11.35 10.27 12.60
N GLY A 78 11.33 9.48 13.68
CA GLY A 78 10.25 8.54 13.97
C GLY A 78 10.42 7.16 13.33
N HIS A 79 11.52 6.90 12.62
CA HIS A 79 11.83 5.58 12.09
C HIS A 79 12.09 4.61 13.23
N ARG A 80 11.38 3.49 13.24
CA ARG A 80 11.57 2.40 14.20
C ARG A 80 12.40 1.29 13.57
N GLY A 81 13.27 0.68 14.35
CA GLY A 81 14.01 -0.51 13.94
C GLY A 81 14.25 -1.43 15.14
N SER A 82 14.43 -2.72 14.88
CA SER A 82 14.85 -3.67 15.91
C SER A 82 16.37 -3.82 15.93
N TYR A 83 16.96 -3.87 17.14
CA TYR A 83 18.40 -4.16 17.34
C TYR A 83 18.63 -5.49 18.08
N SER A 84 17.66 -6.40 18.03
CA SER A 84 17.79 -7.71 18.69
C SER A 84 18.82 -8.59 17.97
N LEU A 85 19.89 -8.97 18.69
CA LEU A 85 20.93 -9.87 18.17
C LEU A 85 20.42 -11.25 17.76
N GLN A 86 19.29 -11.69 18.34
CA GLN A 86 18.71 -13.02 18.07
C GLN A 86 17.79 -13.02 16.86
N LYS A 87 17.04 -11.93 16.65
CA LYS A 87 16.01 -11.85 15.62
C LYS A 87 16.60 -11.59 14.23
N GLY A 88 17.87 -11.21 14.16
CA GLY A 88 18.48 -10.72 12.92
C GLY A 88 17.86 -9.39 12.50
N PHE A 89 18.23 -8.94 11.30
CA PHE A 89 17.65 -7.74 10.71
C PHE A 89 16.32 -8.06 10.08
N GLY A 90 15.31 -7.24 10.37
CA GLY A 90 14.03 -7.35 9.69
C GLY A 90 14.12 -6.87 8.24
N PHE A 91 13.12 -7.27 7.45
CA PHE A 91 13.00 -6.89 6.05
C PHE A 91 12.99 -5.38 5.85
N GLN A 92 12.27 -4.65 6.72
CA GLN A 92 12.12 -3.20 6.62
C GLN A 92 13.44 -2.46 6.89
N GLU A 93 14.23 -2.95 7.85
CA GLU A 93 15.55 -2.42 8.16
C GLU A 93 16.49 -2.57 6.96
N VAL A 94 16.57 -3.76 6.37
CA VAL A 94 17.39 -4.05 5.18
C VAL A 94 16.96 -3.16 4.02
N GLN A 95 15.65 -3.04 3.78
CA GLN A 95 15.12 -2.19 2.72
C GLN A 95 15.51 -0.72 2.93
N THR A 96 15.44 -0.22 4.17
CA THR A 96 15.82 1.17 4.50
C THR A 96 17.31 1.41 4.24
N MET A 97 18.18 0.47 4.64
CA MET A 97 19.62 0.55 4.34
C MET A 97 19.90 0.55 2.83
N CYS A 98 19.14 -0.24 2.05
CA CYS A 98 19.27 -0.25 0.60
C CYS A 98 18.88 1.11 -0.02
N PHE A 99 17.84 1.77 0.51
CA PHE A 99 17.47 3.11 0.09
C PHE A 99 18.53 4.16 0.45
N GLU A 100 19.09 4.12 1.67
CA GLU A 100 20.18 5.02 2.07
C GLU A 100 21.40 4.87 1.18
N ARG A 101 21.75 3.63 0.81
CA ARG A 101 22.84 3.37 -0.13
C ARG A 101 22.58 4.01 -1.49
N GLU A 102 21.37 3.89 -2.02
CA GLU A 102 21.04 4.45 -3.33
C GLU A 102 21.03 5.98 -3.29
N GLU A 103 20.58 6.57 -2.18
CA GLU A 103 20.69 8.01 -1.94
C GLU A 103 22.15 8.48 -1.89
N ALA A 104 23.02 7.77 -1.15
CA ALA A 104 24.45 8.07 -1.10
C ALA A 104 25.11 7.99 -2.48
N ARG A 105 24.74 7.00 -3.32
CA ARG A 105 25.20 6.90 -4.72
C ARG A 105 24.72 8.08 -5.55
N ARG A 106 23.45 8.49 -5.41
CA ARG A 106 22.88 9.65 -6.11
C ARG A 106 23.61 10.95 -5.74
N GLU A 107 24.06 11.07 -4.51
CA GLU A 107 24.86 12.20 -4.01
C GLU A 107 26.36 12.10 -4.32
N ASN A 108 26.79 11.06 -5.04
CA ASN A 108 28.20 10.75 -5.35
C ASN A 108 29.07 10.46 -4.11
N LYS A 109 28.46 10.05 -2.99
CA LYS A 109 29.16 9.62 -1.76
C LYS A 109 29.46 8.12 -1.81
N TYR A 110 30.31 7.71 -2.75
CA TYR A 110 30.56 6.28 -3.02
C TYR A 110 31.16 5.52 -1.81
N THR A 111 32.01 6.17 -1.02
CA THR A 111 32.59 5.57 0.19
C THR A 111 31.51 5.19 1.21
N GLU A 112 30.52 6.05 1.41
CA GLU A 112 29.39 5.80 2.32
C GLU A 112 28.50 4.67 1.77
N ALA A 113 28.20 4.71 0.47
CA ALA A 113 27.45 3.65 -0.21
C ALA A 113 28.11 2.27 -0.09
N ASP A 114 29.45 2.21 -0.18
CA ASP A 114 30.22 0.98 -0.03
C ASP A 114 30.23 0.48 1.43
N GLN A 115 30.28 1.38 2.41
CA GLN A 115 30.14 1.01 3.82
C GLN A 115 28.76 0.39 4.09
N ILE A 116 27.68 1.01 3.60
CA ILE A 116 26.33 0.48 3.73
C ILE A 116 26.23 -0.89 3.04
N ARG A 117 26.83 -1.05 1.85
CA ARG A 117 26.88 -2.35 1.15
C ARG A 117 27.57 -3.42 1.99
N GLN A 118 28.72 -3.12 2.60
CA GLN A 118 29.46 -4.05 3.44
C GLN A 118 28.67 -4.43 4.70
N GLN A 119 27.95 -3.48 5.29
CA GLN A 119 27.06 -3.76 6.43
C GLN A 119 25.91 -4.68 6.03
N VAL A 120 25.20 -4.39 4.93
CA VAL A 120 24.12 -5.25 4.43
C VAL A 120 24.64 -6.66 4.12
N LEU A 121 25.84 -6.77 3.52
CA LEU A 121 26.47 -8.05 3.23
C LEU A 121 26.86 -8.83 4.49
N SER A 122 27.33 -8.15 5.55
CA SER A 122 27.69 -8.80 6.81
C SER A 122 26.48 -9.42 7.53
N TYR A 123 25.27 -8.97 7.19
CA TYR A 123 24.01 -9.54 7.66
C TYR A 123 23.52 -10.74 6.83
N GLY A 124 24.31 -11.18 5.85
CA GLY A 124 23.95 -12.31 4.97
C GLY A 124 22.94 -11.94 3.89
N VAL A 125 22.77 -10.65 3.59
CA VAL A 125 21.92 -10.18 2.50
C VAL A 125 22.76 -10.06 1.22
N THR A 126 22.24 -10.59 0.12
CA THR A 126 22.84 -10.46 -1.21
C THR A 126 22.15 -9.32 -1.97
N LEU A 127 22.91 -8.42 -2.57
CA LEU A 127 22.41 -7.27 -3.32
C LEU A 127 22.65 -7.47 -4.83
N ASP A 128 21.59 -7.33 -5.63
CA ASP A 128 21.69 -7.23 -7.10
C ASP A 128 21.45 -5.78 -7.54
N ASP A 129 22.55 -5.06 -7.74
CA ASP A 129 22.56 -3.66 -8.17
C ASP A 129 21.98 -3.43 -9.56
N LYS A 130 21.93 -4.46 -10.41
CA LYS A 130 21.41 -4.32 -11.78
C LYS A 130 19.89 -4.31 -11.79
N THR A 131 19.27 -5.07 -10.90
CA THR A 131 17.82 -5.21 -10.81
C THR A 131 17.22 -4.41 -9.65
N HIS A 132 18.05 -3.82 -8.79
CA HIS A 132 17.65 -3.16 -7.54
C HIS A 132 16.84 -4.09 -6.63
N ILE A 133 17.27 -5.36 -6.53
CA ILE A 133 16.67 -6.39 -5.69
C ILE A 133 17.67 -6.85 -4.65
N PHE A 134 17.22 -7.07 -3.42
CA PHE A 134 18.00 -7.71 -2.36
C PHE A 134 17.38 -9.07 -1.98
N TYR A 135 18.24 -10.00 -1.57
CA TYR A 135 17.87 -11.35 -1.14
C TYR A 135 18.37 -11.57 0.29
N MET A 136 17.47 -11.94 1.18
CA MET A 136 17.78 -12.28 2.56
C MET A 136 18.12 -13.76 2.69
N SER A 137 18.77 -14.13 3.80
CA SER A 137 19.19 -15.51 4.08
C SER A 137 18.02 -16.47 4.32
N ASP A 138 16.83 -15.96 4.64
CA ASP A 138 15.58 -16.71 4.76
C ASP A 138 14.90 -16.98 3.40
N GLY A 139 15.47 -16.48 2.30
CA GLY A 139 14.93 -16.60 0.95
C GLY A 139 13.91 -15.51 0.60
N THR A 140 13.58 -14.60 1.52
CA THR A 140 12.78 -13.42 1.17
C THR A 140 13.58 -12.47 0.27
N GLN A 141 12.87 -11.76 -0.58
CA GLN A 141 13.47 -10.78 -1.49
C GLN A 141 12.66 -9.48 -1.46
N GLY A 142 13.33 -8.36 -1.69
CA GLY A 142 12.70 -7.04 -1.75
C GLY A 142 13.31 -6.17 -2.83
N SER A 143 12.54 -5.20 -3.32
CA SER A 143 13.02 -4.16 -4.25
C SER A 143 13.39 -2.89 -3.47
N TYR A 144 14.46 -2.24 -3.91
CA TYR A 144 14.90 -0.92 -3.45
C TYR A 144 14.97 0.10 -4.58
N ASP A 145 14.20 -0.13 -5.66
CA ASP A 145 14.09 0.84 -6.75
C ASP A 145 13.30 2.08 -6.30
N LEU A 146 13.99 3.21 -6.18
CA LEU A 146 13.41 4.51 -5.84
C LEU A 146 12.34 4.98 -6.85
N TYR A 147 12.42 4.53 -8.11
CA TYR A 147 11.53 4.97 -9.18
C TYR A 147 10.25 4.12 -9.27
N GLN A 148 10.28 2.88 -8.79
CA GLN A 148 9.14 1.97 -8.87
C GLN A 148 8.07 2.22 -7.78
N GLY A 149 8.42 2.95 -6.72
CA GLY A 149 7.53 3.31 -5.62
C GLY A 149 6.38 4.28 -5.96
N GLY A 150 6.32 4.81 -7.19
CA GLY A 150 5.22 5.67 -7.67
C GLY A 150 3.98 4.93 -8.18
N GLY A 151 4.00 3.59 -8.24
CA GLY A 151 2.86 2.79 -8.70
C GLY A 151 3.09 1.30 -8.45
N ALA A 152 2.78 0.82 -7.25
CA ALA A 152 3.13 -0.53 -6.84
C ALA A 152 2.35 -1.61 -7.60
N ARG A 153 3.06 -2.39 -8.42
CA ARG A 153 2.92 -3.85 -8.43
C ARG A 153 4.01 -4.39 -7.50
N ALA A 154 3.64 -4.90 -6.33
CA ALA A 154 4.53 -5.74 -5.55
C ALA A 154 4.66 -7.10 -6.26
N ALA A 155 5.89 -7.49 -6.58
CA ALA A 155 6.17 -8.81 -7.13
C ALA A 155 5.93 -9.86 -6.04
N THR A 156 5.07 -10.84 -6.33
CA THR A 156 4.90 -12.06 -5.54
C THR A 156 6.21 -12.85 -5.47
N PRO A 157 6.45 -13.62 -4.40
CA PRO A 157 7.60 -14.50 -4.31
C PRO A 157 7.47 -15.62 -5.34
N ALA A 158 8.20 -15.50 -6.45
CA ALA A 158 8.38 -16.60 -7.39
C ALA A 158 9.31 -17.63 -6.71
N ALA A 159 8.76 -18.81 -6.41
CA ALA A 159 9.54 -19.95 -5.95
C ALA A 159 10.66 -20.25 -6.96
N ILE A 160 11.91 -20.18 -6.51
CA ILE A 160 13.08 -20.52 -7.32
C ILE A 160 13.01 -22.02 -7.64
N GLN A 161 12.68 -22.31 -8.90
CA GLN A 161 12.67 -23.66 -9.45
C GLN A 161 14.11 -24.05 -9.79
N GLN A 162 14.68 -24.99 -9.05
CA GLN A 162 15.97 -25.60 -9.39
C GLN A 162 15.84 -26.43 -10.70
N PRO A 163 16.84 -26.46 -11.58
CA PRO A 163 16.81 -27.28 -12.78
C PRO A 163 17.32 -28.69 -12.46
N ASN A 164 16.43 -29.68 -12.42
CA ASN A 164 16.81 -31.09 -12.44
C ASN A 164 16.09 -31.81 -13.59
N GLY A 165 16.89 -32.33 -14.52
CA GLY A 165 16.43 -33.15 -15.63
C GLY A 165 16.28 -34.63 -15.26
N ALA A 166 15.26 -35.28 -15.82
CA ALA A 166 15.34 -36.59 -16.49
C ALA A 166 13.93 -37.03 -16.97
N PRO A 167 13.82 -37.83 -18.05
CA PRO A 167 12.56 -38.16 -18.70
C PRO A 167 12.04 -39.57 -18.35
N ARG A 168 10.71 -39.75 -18.36
CA ARG A 168 9.94 -41.02 -18.49
C ARG A 168 8.45 -40.69 -18.34
N ALA A 169 7.46 -41.32 -18.95
CA ALA A 169 7.34 -42.25 -20.05
C ALA A 169 5.85 -42.29 -20.44
N LEU A 170 5.60 -42.69 -21.69
CA LEU A 170 4.30 -42.96 -22.31
C LEU A 170 3.41 -43.91 -21.50
N ASN A 171 2.12 -43.59 -21.44
CA ASN A 171 0.98 -44.53 -21.52
C ASN A 171 -0.33 -43.72 -21.56
N THR A 172 -1.46 -44.16 -22.08
CA THR A 172 -1.86 -45.07 -23.16
C THR A 172 -3.40 -44.90 -23.22
N LEU A 173 -3.92 -44.70 -24.44
CA LEU A 173 -5.26 -45.01 -24.98
C LEU A 173 -6.46 -45.20 -24.02
N ALA A 174 -7.53 -44.41 -24.24
CA ALA A 174 -8.91 -44.88 -24.09
C ALA A 174 -9.87 -44.19 -25.07
N LEU A 175 -10.66 -45.03 -25.74
CA LEU A 175 -11.56 -44.80 -26.87
C LEU A 175 -13.00 -44.43 -26.45
N GLY A 176 -13.67 -43.66 -27.33
CA GLY A 176 -15.12 -43.75 -27.62
C GLY A 176 -16.04 -43.01 -26.63
N ARG A 177 -17.16 -42.39 -27.02
CA ARG A 177 -17.95 -42.30 -28.27
C ARG A 177 -18.92 -41.10 -28.12
N PRO A 178 -19.55 -40.64 -29.22
CA PRO A 178 -20.44 -39.47 -29.24
C PRO A 178 -21.93 -39.86 -29.11
N ASN A 179 -22.79 -38.94 -28.68
CA ASN A 179 -24.23 -38.96 -28.99
C ASN A 179 -24.92 -37.60 -28.73
N PRO A 180 -26.17 -37.36 -29.22
CA PRO A 180 -26.46 -36.20 -30.05
C PRO A 180 -27.60 -35.32 -29.50
N GLY A 181 -27.78 -34.17 -30.14
CA GLY A 181 -29.08 -33.57 -30.48
C GLY A 181 -30.15 -33.46 -29.39
N VAL A 182 -30.29 -32.25 -28.83
CA VAL A 182 -31.59 -31.74 -28.39
C VAL A 182 -31.80 -30.37 -29.01
N GLN A 183 -32.59 -30.34 -30.08
CA GLN A 183 -33.18 -29.13 -30.64
C GLN A 183 -34.34 -28.71 -29.73
N VAL A 184 -34.31 -27.48 -29.20
CA VAL A 184 -35.49 -26.87 -28.56
C VAL A 184 -35.99 -25.77 -29.47
N ALA A 185 -37.27 -25.90 -29.82
CA ALA A 185 -38.00 -25.10 -30.78
C ALA A 185 -38.07 -23.62 -30.39
N ILE A 186 -37.73 -22.78 -31.37
CA ILE A 186 -37.92 -21.33 -31.37
C ILE A 186 -39.43 -21.07 -31.56
N ARG A 187 -40.11 -20.56 -30.53
CA ARG A 187 -41.46 -19.98 -30.68
C ARG A 187 -41.32 -18.55 -31.17
N GLN A 188 -41.71 -18.32 -32.42
CA GLN A 188 -41.91 -16.99 -33.00
C GLN A 188 -43.08 -16.29 -32.30
N ALA A 189 -42.83 -15.09 -31.79
CA ALA A 189 -43.85 -14.17 -31.31
C ALA A 189 -44.30 -13.23 -32.45
N PRO A 190 -45.57 -12.79 -32.48
CA PRO A 190 -46.12 -11.95 -33.54
C PRO A 190 -45.58 -10.50 -33.49
N PRO A 191 -45.54 -9.78 -34.63
CA PRO A 191 -45.02 -8.42 -34.71
C PRO A 191 -45.95 -7.40 -34.02
N PRO A 192 -45.41 -6.42 -33.27
CA PRO A 192 -46.21 -5.30 -32.76
C PRO A 192 -46.53 -4.28 -33.86
N ALA A 193 -47.71 -3.68 -33.73
CA ALA A 193 -48.33 -2.75 -34.66
C ALA A 193 -47.49 -1.50 -34.96
N VAL A 194 -47.58 -1.08 -36.23
CA VAL A 194 -47.04 0.17 -36.79
C VAL A 194 -47.63 1.38 -36.06
N ARG A 195 -46.78 2.19 -35.44
CA ARG A 195 -47.12 3.54 -34.97
C ARG A 195 -46.83 4.56 -36.08
N PRO A 196 -47.70 5.55 -36.33
CA PRO A 196 -47.44 6.62 -37.29
C PRO A 196 -46.36 7.59 -36.78
N ALA A 197 -45.53 8.05 -37.72
CA ALA A 197 -44.41 8.95 -37.50
C ALA A 197 -44.86 10.35 -37.02
N PRO A 198 -44.20 10.95 -36.02
CA PRO A 198 -44.32 12.37 -35.74
C PRO A 198 -43.49 13.19 -36.76
N GLN A 199 -44.12 14.24 -37.29
CA GLN A 199 -43.50 15.18 -38.23
C GLN A 199 -42.35 15.95 -37.56
N PRO A 200 -41.26 16.30 -38.28
CA PRO A 200 -40.21 17.15 -37.74
C PRO A 200 -40.66 18.62 -37.71
N VAL A 201 -40.80 19.17 -36.51
CA VAL A 201 -40.76 20.63 -36.28
C VAL A 201 -39.31 21.10 -36.46
N ALA A 202 -39.10 21.93 -37.48
CA ALA A 202 -37.83 22.60 -37.72
C ALA A 202 -37.51 23.58 -36.58
N MET A 203 -36.55 23.24 -35.73
CA MET A 203 -35.88 24.19 -34.84
C MET A 203 -34.52 24.55 -35.41
N VAL A 204 -34.43 25.76 -35.94
CA VAL A 204 -33.18 26.46 -36.22
C VAL A 204 -32.65 26.96 -34.87
N THR A 205 -31.69 26.27 -34.28
CA THR A 205 -30.83 26.84 -33.24
C THR A 205 -29.37 26.59 -33.60
N ARG A 206 -28.68 27.72 -33.70
CA ARG A 206 -27.32 27.92 -34.19
C ARG A 206 -26.32 27.31 -33.20
N ALA A 207 -25.51 26.35 -33.66
CA ALA A 207 -24.38 25.86 -32.88
C ALA A 207 -23.34 26.99 -32.68
N PRO A 208 -22.81 27.23 -31.46
CA PRO A 208 -21.61 28.02 -31.31
C PRO A 208 -20.41 27.20 -31.79
N GLN A 209 -19.75 27.68 -32.83
CA GLN A 209 -18.45 27.18 -33.26
C GLN A 209 -17.43 27.50 -32.18
N TYR A 210 -16.93 26.47 -31.48
CA TYR A 210 -15.74 26.59 -30.65
C TYR A 210 -14.53 26.14 -31.47
N SER A 211 -13.66 27.08 -31.79
CA SER A 211 -12.37 26.81 -32.43
C SER A 211 -11.43 26.11 -31.43
N PRO A 212 -10.71 25.04 -31.80
CA PRO A 212 -9.66 24.48 -30.97
C PRO A 212 -8.43 25.37 -31.04
N ALA A 213 -8.22 26.22 -30.04
CA ALA A 213 -6.95 26.91 -29.84
C ALA A 213 -5.95 25.93 -29.21
N ALA A 214 -4.76 25.88 -29.81
CA ALA A 214 -3.64 25.03 -29.46
C ALA A 214 -3.30 25.06 -27.95
N ALA A 215 -3.16 23.87 -27.38
CA ALA A 215 -2.65 23.69 -26.02
C ALA A 215 -1.16 24.10 -25.98
N ALA A 216 -0.89 25.25 -25.35
CA ALA A 216 0.43 25.59 -24.85
C ALA A 216 0.59 25.03 -23.42
N PRO A 217 1.79 24.58 -23.01
CA PRO A 217 2.02 24.08 -21.66
C PRO A 217 1.93 25.21 -20.63
N VAL A 218 1.02 25.05 -19.65
CA VAL A 218 0.91 25.95 -18.50
C VAL A 218 2.08 25.68 -17.57
N GLN A 219 3.06 26.59 -17.59
CA GLN A 219 4.05 26.73 -16.52
C GLN A 219 3.32 27.21 -15.25
N MET A 220 3.32 26.36 -14.23
CA MET A 220 2.86 26.69 -12.89
C MET A 220 3.86 27.64 -12.22
N LEU A 221 3.55 28.93 -12.24
CA LEU A 221 4.17 29.94 -11.38
C LEU A 221 3.11 30.48 -10.42
N GLY A 222 3.26 30.11 -9.14
CA GLY A 222 3.09 30.94 -7.94
C GLY A 222 1.79 31.72 -7.70
N GLY A 223 1.15 31.45 -6.56
CA GLY A 223 0.57 32.50 -5.71
C GLY A 223 -0.88 32.27 -5.27
N GLY A 224 -1.06 31.79 -4.04
CA GLY A 224 -2.38 31.73 -3.40
C GLY A 224 -2.32 31.20 -1.97
N ASN A 225 -1.88 32.06 -1.03
CA ASN A 225 -1.80 31.80 0.40
C ASN A 225 -3.20 31.59 1.03
N SER A 226 -3.61 30.33 1.18
CA SER A 226 -4.62 29.93 2.17
C SER A 226 -3.91 29.23 3.33
N ARG A 227 -3.50 30.01 4.33
CA ARG A 227 -3.05 29.50 5.63
C ARG A 227 -4.25 28.87 6.36
N ALA A 228 -4.58 27.63 6.02
CA ALA A 228 -5.27 26.72 6.92
C ALA A 228 -4.22 26.09 7.84
N GLN A 229 -4.08 26.69 9.02
CA GLN A 229 -3.77 26.06 10.31
C GLN A 229 -3.75 24.51 10.22
N GLY A 230 -2.61 23.81 10.24
CA GLY A 230 -1.50 23.93 11.17
C GLY A 230 -1.65 22.87 12.25
N GLY A 231 -1.43 21.60 11.89
CA GLY A 231 -1.57 20.43 12.77
C GLY A 231 -1.13 19.15 12.08
N GLY A 232 0.13 19.11 11.61
CA GLY A 232 0.75 17.91 11.08
C GLY A 232 0.93 16.86 12.18
N GLY A 233 0.35 15.69 11.99
CA GLY A 233 0.43 14.59 12.94
C GLY A 233 -0.58 13.51 12.60
N PHE A 234 -0.18 12.57 11.73
CA PHE A 234 -1.04 11.54 11.13
C PHE A 234 -2.18 12.13 10.29
N ASP A 235 -1.78 12.65 9.13
CA ASP A 235 -2.65 13.19 8.07
C ASP A 235 -3.79 12.21 7.81
N GLY A 236 -5.03 12.62 8.09
CA GLY A 236 -6.24 11.80 7.92
C GLY A 236 -6.36 11.33 6.49
N LYS A 237 -5.71 10.21 6.19
CA LYS A 237 -5.47 9.71 4.82
C LYS A 237 -6.78 9.30 4.17
N PHE A 238 -7.77 8.97 5.00
CA PHE A 238 -9.08 8.52 4.58
C PHE A 238 -10.15 9.61 4.73
N SER A 239 -9.89 10.67 5.51
CA SER A 239 -10.80 11.80 5.68
C SER A 239 -11.19 12.45 4.35
N GLY A 240 -12.48 12.46 4.03
CA GLY A 240 -13.01 13.05 2.79
C GLY A 240 -13.12 12.06 1.62
N TYR A 241 -12.73 10.79 1.79
CA TYR A 241 -12.86 9.79 0.74
C TYR A 241 -14.33 9.54 0.34
N MET A 242 -15.23 9.42 1.32
CA MET A 242 -16.68 9.28 1.07
C MET A 242 -17.24 10.45 0.25
N ASP A 243 -16.81 11.68 0.54
CA ASP A 243 -17.25 12.87 -0.18
C ASP A 243 -16.77 12.83 -1.63
N ALA A 244 -15.49 12.45 -1.85
CA ALA A 244 -14.92 12.31 -3.20
C ALA A 244 -15.64 11.23 -4.01
N LEU A 245 -15.95 10.08 -3.40
CA LEU A 245 -16.72 9.02 -4.05
C LEU A 245 -18.12 9.49 -4.43
N THR A 246 -18.84 10.11 -3.49
CA THR A 246 -20.22 10.58 -3.69
C THR A 246 -20.28 11.63 -4.82
N MET A 247 -19.37 12.61 -4.80
CA MET A 247 -19.27 13.63 -5.85
C MET A 247 -18.92 13.04 -7.22
N SER A 248 -18.08 11.99 -7.25
CA SER A 248 -17.71 11.31 -8.50
C SER A 248 -18.90 10.52 -9.08
N MET A 249 -19.69 9.87 -8.23
CA MET A 249 -20.92 9.18 -8.65
C MET A 249 -21.99 10.17 -9.15
N GLU A 250 -22.23 11.26 -8.42
CA GLU A 250 -23.19 12.31 -8.83
C GLU A 250 -22.80 12.91 -10.19
N ARG A 251 -21.51 13.12 -10.43
CA ARG A 251 -21.00 13.56 -11.74
C ARG A 251 -21.34 12.56 -12.85
N GLU A 252 -21.19 11.26 -12.60
CA GLU A 252 -21.49 10.23 -13.59
C GLU A 252 -23.00 10.12 -13.86
N GLU A 253 -23.84 10.33 -12.85
CA GLU A 253 -25.29 10.45 -13.03
C GLU A 253 -25.67 11.66 -13.90
N LEU A 254 -25.03 12.81 -13.70
CA LEU A 254 -25.24 14.00 -14.55
C LEU A 254 -24.84 13.73 -16.00
N ARG A 255 -23.73 13.02 -16.23
CA ARG A 255 -23.32 12.59 -17.59
C ARG A 255 -24.33 11.63 -18.21
N LYS A 256 -24.84 10.67 -17.43
CA LYS A 256 -25.90 9.74 -17.87
C LYS A 256 -27.18 10.47 -18.26
N ASN A 257 -27.52 11.53 -17.53
CA ASN A 257 -28.66 12.41 -17.79
C ASN A 257 -28.40 13.47 -18.88
N ARG A 258 -27.20 13.47 -19.49
CA ARG A 258 -26.73 14.44 -20.49
C ARG A 258 -26.66 15.90 -19.99
N ASP A 259 -26.57 16.12 -18.68
CA ASP A 259 -26.25 17.43 -18.09
C ASP A 259 -24.73 17.59 -17.97
N TYR A 260 -24.08 17.84 -19.10
CA TYR A 260 -22.63 18.02 -19.16
C TYR A 260 -22.15 19.26 -18.40
N ALA A 261 -22.96 20.33 -18.38
CA ALA A 261 -22.63 21.54 -17.64
C ALA A 261 -22.59 21.29 -16.12
N GLY A 262 -23.54 20.51 -15.60
CA GLY A 262 -23.51 20.02 -14.22
C GLY A 262 -22.29 19.16 -13.94
N ALA A 263 -22.00 18.19 -14.82
CA ALA A 263 -20.86 17.30 -14.67
C ALA A 263 -19.51 18.05 -14.66
N ASP A 264 -19.38 19.12 -15.45
CA ASP A 264 -18.17 19.96 -15.47
C ASP A 264 -18.03 20.79 -14.19
N ARG A 265 -19.13 21.30 -13.63
CA ARG A 265 -19.12 21.95 -12.31
C ARG A 265 -18.64 20.98 -11.23
N MET A 266 -19.14 19.74 -11.25
CA MET A 266 -18.69 18.70 -10.32
C MET A 266 -17.22 18.34 -10.50
N ARG A 267 -16.71 18.30 -11.74
CA ARG A 267 -15.28 18.09 -12.01
C ARG A 267 -14.42 19.19 -11.39
N ALA A 268 -14.84 20.45 -11.53
CA ALA A 268 -14.13 21.58 -10.94
C ALA A 268 -14.11 21.52 -9.40
N LEU A 269 -15.23 21.14 -8.78
CA LEU A 269 -15.31 20.94 -7.32
C LEU A 269 -14.42 19.80 -6.83
N LEU A 270 -14.41 18.67 -7.55
CA LEU A 270 -13.51 17.53 -7.28
C LEU A 270 -12.04 17.96 -7.38
N GLN A 271 -11.67 18.68 -8.44
CA GLN A 271 -10.32 19.19 -8.64
C GLN A 271 -9.91 20.19 -7.54
N GLN A 272 -10.83 21.07 -7.12
CA GLN A 272 -10.60 22.00 -6.02
C GLN A 272 -10.33 21.28 -4.70
N ARG A 273 -10.96 20.10 -4.48
CA ARG A 273 -10.72 19.23 -3.33
C ARG A 273 -9.51 18.31 -3.47
N GLY A 274 -8.73 18.43 -4.56
CA GLY A 274 -7.56 17.60 -4.81
C GLY A 274 -7.88 16.19 -5.33
N VAL A 275 -9.08 15.98 -5.87
CA VAL A 275 -9.47 14.71 -6.51
C VAL A 275 -9.13 14.78 -8.00
N ALA A 276 -8.36 13.81 -8.48
CA ALA A 276 -8.10 13.61 -9.90
C ALA A 276 -9.09 12.59 -10.47
N VAL A 277 -9.76 12.91 -11.59
CA VAL A 277 -10.81 12.07 -12.19
C VAL A 277 -10.42 11.65 -13.61
N ASN A 278 -10.40 10.33 -13.86
CA ASN A 278 -10.18 9.75 -15.18
C ASN A 278 -11.48 9.18 -15.77
N ASP A 279 -12.02 9.91 -16.74
CA ASP A 279 -13.29 9.58 -17.41
C ASP A 279 -13.26 8.32 -18.26
N ALA A 280 -12.10 7.96 -18.80
CA ALA A 280 -11.99 6.82 -19.70
C ALA A 280 -12.07 5.50 -18.94
N THR A 281 -11.62 5.49 -17.68
CA THR A 281 -11.56 4.29 -16.83
C THR A 281 -12.56 4.31 -15.70
N HIS A 282 -13.32 5.39 -15.52
CA HIS A 282 -14.22 5.60 -14.37
C HIS A 282 -13.51 5.44 -13.01
N ILE A 283 -12.28 5.97 -12.93
CA ILE A 283 -11.43 5.92 -11.74
C ILE A 283 -11.16 7.33 -11.24
N PHE A 284 -11.20 7.53 -9.93
CA PHE A 284 -10.75 8.75 -9.27
C PHE A 284 -9.60 8.45 -8.31
N VAL A 285 -8.75 9.45 -8.09
CA VAL A 285 -7.64 9.38 -7.14
C VAL A 285 -7.76 10.53 -6.15
N TYR A 286 -7.78 10.22 -4.86
CA TYR A 286 -7.86 11.18 -3.76
C TYR A 286 -6.85 10.81 -2.67
N GLY A 287 -5.90 11.70 -2.35
CA GLY A 287 -4.89 11.43 -1.32
C GLY A 287 -4.03 10.18 -1.59
N GLY A 288 -3.87 9.79 -2.86
CA GLY A 288 -3.20 8.54 -3.27
C GLY A 288 -4.05 7.28 -3.12
N LEU A 289 -5.30 7.40 -2.66
CA LEU A 289 -6.30 6.33 -2.70
C LEU A 289 -6.98 6.34 -4.06
N GLU A 290 -7.12 5.16 -4.65
CA GLU A 290 -7.79 4.96 -5.93
C GLU A 290 -9.15 4.32 -5.69
N GLY A 291 -10.20 4.89 -6.28
CA GLY A 291 -11.56 4.36 -6.22
C GLY A 291 -12.23 4.36 -7.58
N THR A 292 -13.21 3.48 -7.76
CA THR A 292 -14.07 3.48 -8.96
C THR A 292 -15.40 4.18 -8.68
N TYR A 293 -15.91 4.88 -9.70
CA TYR A 293 -17.24 5.49 -9.68
C TYR A 293 -18.13 4.96 -10.82
N ASP A 294 -17.80 3.79 -11.38
CA ASP A 294 -18.63 3.15 -12.40
C ASP A 294 -19.98 2.72 -11.81
N ILE A 295 -21.05 3.34 -12.28
CA ILE A 295 -22.44 3.06 -11.86
C ILE A 295 -22.82 1.61 -12.12
N ASN A 296 -22.22 0.96 -13.12
CA ASN A 296 -22.55 -0.43 -13.47
C ASN A 296 -21.90 -1.45 -12.53
N VAL A 297 -20.74 -1.10 -11.97
CA VAL A 297 -20.03 -1.94 -11.00
C VAL A 297 -20.61 -1.74 -9.60
N GLY A 298 -21.02 -0.51 -9.27
CA GLY A 298 -21.49 -0.14 -7.95
C GLY A 298 -20.33 0.05 -6.95
N VAL A 299 -20.65 0.04 -5.66
CA VAL A 299 -19.66 0.18 -4.59
C VAL A 299 -18.94 -1.16 -4.40
N THR A 300 -17.64 -1.22 -4.68
CA THR A 300 -16.87 -2.45 -4.45
C THR A 300 -16.43 -2.58 -2.99
N ALA A 301 -15.98 -3.77 -2.59
CA ALA A 301 -15.43 -3.98 -1.26
C ALA A 301 -14.22 -3.08 -0.94
N ARG A 302 -13.48 -2.61 -1.97
CA ARG A 302 -12.38 -1.68 -1.79
C ARG A 302 -12.87 -0.30 -1.33
N GLU A 303 -13.89 0.27 -1.98
CA GLU A 303 -14.49 1.53 -1.54
C GLU A 303 -15.10 1.40 -0.15
N VAL A 304 -15.75 0.26 0.13
CA VAL A 304 -16.32 -0.04 1.46
C VAL A 304 -15.24 -0.01 2.53
N GLN A 305 -14.08 -0.62 2.26
CA GLN A 305 -12.95 -0.63 3.18
C GLN A 305 -12.43 0.78 3.47
N TYR A 306 -12.25 1.62 2.45
CA TYR A 306 -11.78 2.99 2.65
C TYR A 306 -12.75 3.84 3.45
N ILE A 307 -14.06 3.67 3.25
CA ILE A 307 -15.09 4.36 4.04
C ILE A 307 -15.12 3.85 5.49
N ALA A 308 -14.92 2.55 5.70
CA ALA A 308 -14.80 1.98 7.05
C ALA A 308 -13.53 2.49 7.78
N LEU A 309 -12.41 2.65 7.06
CA LEU A 309 -11.18 3.26 7.60
C LEU A 309 -11.38 4.74 7.93
N GLU A 310 -12.05 5.51 7.07
CA GLU A 310 -12.45 6.91 7.34
C GLU A 310 -13.30 7.01 8.62
N ARG A 311 -14.18 6.05 8.85
CA ARG A 311 -15.00 5.99 10.07
C ARG A 311 -14.16 5.74 11.31
N GLU A 312 -13.18 4.84 11.25
CA GLU A 312 -12.27 4.60 12.39
C GLU A 312 -11.40 5.82 12.68
N GLU A 313 -10.96 6.57 11.65
CA GLU A 313 -10.31 7.87 11.86
C GLU A 313 -11.24 8.87 12.56
N ALA A 314 -12.50 8.99 12.13
CA ALA A 314 -13.49 9.85 12.76
C ALA A 314 -13.71 9.48 14.24
N ARG A 315 -13.84 8.19 14.55
CA ARG A 315 -13.96 7.69 15.94
C ARG A 315 -12.72 8.01 16.77
N LYS A 316 -11.52 7.79 16.21
CA LYS A 316 -10.23 8.11 16.86
C LYS A 316 -10.14 9.61 17.19
N ASN A 317 -10.62 10.45 16.28
CA ASN A 317 -10.66 11.90 16.44
C ASN A 317 -11.85 12.42 17.25
N ARG A 318 -12.73 11.53 17.73
CA ARG A 318 -13.97 11.85 18.46
C ARG A 318 -15.00 12.66 17.65
N ASP A 319 -14.93 12.59 16.32
CA ASP A 319 -15.95 13.11 15.41
C ASP A 319 -17.05 12.06 15.20
N TYR A 320 -17.85 11.86 16.26
CA TYR A 320 -18.95 10.90 16.24
C TYR A 320 -20.02 11.23 15.18
N PRO A 321 -20.40 12.51 14.94
CA PRO A 321 -21.34 12.84 13.87
C PRO A 321 -20.89 12.35 12.50
N ARG A 322 -19.62 12.53 12.13
CA ARG A 322 -19.07 12.00 10.88
C ARG A 322 -19.08 10.47 10.87
N GLY A 323 -18.66 9.84 11.98
CA GLY A 323 -18.66 8.39 12.11
C GLY A 323 -20.04 7.75 11.95
N ASP A 324 -21.11 8.40 12.46
CA ASP A 324 -22.49 7.94 12.31
C ASP A 324 -23.01 8.12 10.89
N ALA A 325 -22.68 9.23 10.22
CA ALA A 325 -23.02 9.43 8.81
C ALA A 325 -22.38 8.36 7.91
N LEU A 326 -21.12 8.01 8.17
CA LEU A 326 -20.41 6.93 7.47
C LEU A 326 -21.06 5.56 7.73
N ARG A 327 -21.42 5.27 8.97
CA ARG A 327 -22.13 4.03 9.33
C ARG A 327 -23.50 3.94 8.64
N GLU A 328 -24.27 5.03 8.61
CA GLU A 328 -25.57 5.05 7.94
C GLU A 328 -25.42 4.83 6.44
N TRP A 329 -24.44 5.48 5.80
CA TRP A 329 -24.15 5.28 4.38
C TRP A 329 -23.77 3.83 4.07
N LEU A 330 -22.93 3.20 4.90
CA LEU A 330 -22.57 1.78 4.78
C LEU A 330 -23.80 0.88 4.93
N GLY A 331 -24.67 1.18 5.89
CA GLY A 331 -25.94 0.46 6.08
C GLY A 331 -26.88 0.56 4.88
N ARG A 332 -27.01 1.74 4.26
CA ARG A 332 -27.81 1.92 3.03
C ARG A 332 -27.27 1.11 1.85
N ASN A 333 -25.97 0.82 1.84
CA ASN A 333 -25.31 -0.02 0.83
C ASN A 333 -25.26 -1.51 1.24
N ASN A 334 -26.08 -1.91 2.23
CA ASN A 334 -26.15 -3.30 2.72
C ASN A 334 -24.80 -3.85 3.21
N VAL A 335 -23.96 -2.98 3.79
CA VAL A 335 -22.71 -3.38 4.44
C VAL A 335 -22.97 -3.60 5.92
N THR A 336 -22.54 -4.75 6.43
CA THR A 336 -22.51 -5.03 7.88
C THR A 336 -21.12 -4.75 8.42
N LEU A 337 -21.03 -4.04 9.54
CA LEU A 337 -19.79 -3.78 10.26
C LEU A 337 -19.78 -4.51 11.60
N ASP A 338 -18.71 -5.23 11.90
CA ASP A 338 -18.42 -5.75 13.23
C ASP A 338 -17.34 -4.89 13.90
N ASP A 339 -17.78 -3.94 14.71
CA ASP A 339 -16.91 -3.03 15.46
C ASP A 339 -15.99 -3.72 16.47
N LYS A 340 -16.27 -4.97 16.86
CA LYS A 340 -15.43 -5.73 17.81
C LYS A 340 -14.26 -6.41 17.11
N THR A 341 -14.48 -6.91 15.89
CA THR A 341 -13.45 -7.61 15.11
C THR A 341 -12.79 -6.74 14.05
N HIS A 342 -13.30 -5.52 13.83
CA HIS A 342 -12.88 -4.63 12.74
C HIS A 342 -13.00 -5.29 11.37
N ILE A 343 -14.07 -6.06 11.15
CA ILE A 343 -14.37 -6.74 9.90
C ILE A 343 -15.67 -6.19 9.32
N PHE A 344 -15.69 -5.92 8.02
CA PHE A 344 -16.91 -5.60 7.29
C PHE A 344 -17.32 -6.77 6.39
N THR A 345 -18.61 -6.86 6.07
CA THR A 345 -19.16 -7.80 5.09
C THR A 345 -20.11 -7.07 4.16
N THR A 346 -19.87 -7.16 2.86
CA THR A 346 -20.72 -6.57 1.80
C THR A 346 -21.89 -7.50 1.47
N ALA A 347 -22.92 -6.97 0.79
CA ALA A 347 -24.03 -7.77 0.27
C ALA A 347 -23.59 -8.86 -0.72
N ALA A 348 -22.45 -8.68 -1.39
CA ALA A 348 -21.87 -9.69 -2.29
C ALA A 348 -21.14 -10.82 -1.53
N GLY A 349 -21.13 -10.80 -0.19
CA GLY A 349 -20.43 -11.77 0.66
C GLY A 349 -18.92 -11.52 0.77
N GLN A 350 -18.40 -10.47 0.12
CA GLN A 350 -16.99 -10.08 0.29
C GLN A 350 -16.79 -9.48 1.68
N ALA A 351 -15.72 -9.88 2.35
CA ALA A 351 -15.33 -9.35 3.65
C ALA A 351 -13.92 -8.78 3.63
N GLY A 352 -13.64 -7.85 4.55
CA GLY A 352 -12.32 -7.25 4.71
C GLY A 352 -12.14 -6.64 6.09
N SER A 353 -10.88 -6.39 6.47
CA SER A 353 -10.55 -5.72 7.73
C SER A 353 -10.43 -4.21 7.53
N TYR A 354 -10.89 -3.43 8.51
CA TYR A 354 -10.74 -1.98 8.56
C TYR A 354 -9.97 -1.51 9.80
N ASP A 355 -9.07 -2.36 10.32
CA ASP A 355 -8.18 -1.97 11.41
C ASP A 355 -7.08 -1.01 10.93
N LEU A 356 -7.04 0.20 11.48
CA LEU A 356 -6.07 1.25 11.13
C LEU A 356 -4.60 0.79 11.23
N TYR A 357 -4.29 -0.21 12.04
CA TYR A 357 -2.92 -0.68 12.25
C TYR A 357 -2.53 -1.89 11.40
N SER A 358 -3.50 -2.67 10.93
CA SER A 358 -3.26 -3.95 10.27
C SER A 358 -4.02 -4.14 8.96
N TRP A 359 -4.67 -3.10 8.44
CA TRP A 359 -5.45 -3.20 7.21
C TRP A 359 -4.58 -3.55 6.00
N THR A 360 -5.17 -4.37 5.13
CA THR A 360 -4.63 -4.74 3.82
C THR A 360 -5.72 -4.49 2.78
N PRO A 361 -5.41 -3.89 1.61
CA PRO A 361 -6.41 -3.60 0.58
C PRO A 361 -7.22 -4.85 0.20
N VAL A 362 -8.55 -4.76 0.22
CA VAL A 362 -9.40 -5.85 -0.24
C VAL A 362 -9.16 -6.09 -1.73
N GLY A 363 -8.76 -7.32 -2.07
CA GLY A 363 -8.31 -7.72 -3.41
C GLY A 363 -6.85 -8.15 -3.45
N GLU A 364 -6.06 -7.82 -2.42
CA GLU A 364 -4.67 -8.27 -2.28
C GLU A 364 -4.52 -9.43 -1.28
N SER A 365 -5.46 -9.57 -0.34
CA SER A 365 -5.55 -10.73 0.54
C SER A 365 -6.14 -11.93 -0.20
N ALA A 366 -5.48 -13.10 -0.05
CA ALA A 366 -6.03 -14.38 -0.48
C ALA A 366 -7.46 -14.56 0.08
N PRO A 367 -8.38 -15.20 -0.67
CA PRO A 367 -9.77 -15.37 -0.24
C PRO A 367 -9.82 -15.88 1.19
N VAL A 368 -10.34 -15.05 2.10
CA VAL A 368 -10.52 -15.41 3.51
C VAL A 368 -11.50 -16.56 3.53
N GLU A 369 -11.01 -17.74 3.86
CA GLU A 369 -11.84 -18.92 4.01
C GLU A 369 -12.94 -18.58 5.03
N PRO A 370 -14.23 -18.75 4.68
CA PRO A 370 -15.32 -18.39 5.57
C PRO A 370 -15.11 -19.10 6.91
N PRO A 371 -15.44 -18.46 8.05
CA PRO A 371 -15.25 -19.07 9.36
C PRO A 371 -15.91 -20.45 9.36
N GLU A 372 -15.11 -21.50 9.60
CA GLU A 372 -15.59 -22.88 9.70
C GLU A 372 -16.82 -22.90 10.60
N GLU A 373 -17.96 -23.34 10.06
CA GLU A 373 -19.16 -23.51 10.86
C GLU A 373 -18.82 -24.39 12.07
N PRO A 374 -19.15 -23.94 13.29
CA PRO A 374 -18.83 -24.72 14.48
C PRO A 374 -19.45 -26.12 14.33
N PRO A 375 -18.70 -27.19 14.61
CA PRO A 375 -19.14 -28.54 14.35
C PRO A 375 -20.49 -28.77 15.04
N LEU A 376 -21.49 -29.11 14.23
CA LEU A 376 -22.83 -29.49 14.68
C LEU A 376 -22.66 -30.49 15.82
N LYS A 377 -22.95 -30.05 17.05
CA LYS A 377 -22.98 -30.91 18.22
C LYS A 377 -23.96 -32.03 17.91
N GLN A 378 -23.42 -33.23 17.61
CA GLN A 378 -24.21 -34.44 17.47
C GLN A 378 -25.01 -34.58 18.77
N GLN A 379 -26.31 -34.29 18.70
CA GLN A 379 -27.24 -34.62 19.77
C GLN A 379 -27.23 -36.14 19.89
N ARG A 380 -26.51 -36.65 20.90
CA ARG A 380 -26.66 -38.02 21.33
C ARG A 380 -28.10 -38.18 21.79
N MET A 381 -28.86 -38.98 21.03
CA MET A 381 -30.16 -39.52 21.44
C MET A 381 -29.97 -40.55 22.55
#